data_AF-A0A958L0R6-F1
#
_entry.id   AF-A0A958L0R6-F1
#
_cell.length_a   1.000
_cell.length_b   1.000
_cell.length_c   1.000
_cell.angle_alpha   90.00
_cell.angle_beta   90.00
_cell.angle_gamma   90.00
#
_symmetry.space_group_name_H-M   'P 1'
#
loop_
_entity.id
_entity.type
_entity.pdbx_description
1 polymer ?
#
loop_
_entity_poly.entity_id
_entity_poly.type
_entity_poly.pdbx_seq_one_letter_code
_entity_poly.pdbx_strand_id
1 'polypeptide(L)'
;MSVKVSFVVALFALCFLTIESAQAQSSLRQARICNDLQNNQLVLKRRCKNPRYEEVTPDSLVQAGQVSVRSQVVSDSTPLFLSTKGDLSGSTVFCPEGMFITGGGASIVNNNGLLPKTSIPRSDLTGWSSTAQALQNEASGTLNIYAVCATGVQPLDE
;
A
#
# COMPACT_ATOMS: atom_id res chain seq x y z
N MET A 1 11.40 46.77 18.23
CA MET A 1 10.58 45.55 17.99
C MET A 1 11.21 44.74 16.88
N SER A 2 12.05 43.75 17.21
CA SER A 2 12.61 42.82 16.21
C SER A 2 13.11 41.55 16.91
N VAL A 3 12.19 40.65 17.28
CA VAL A 3 12.52 39.38 17.98
C VAL A 3 11.62 38.22 17.52
N LYS A 4 11.10 38.23 16.28
CA LYS A 4 10.20 37.15 15.80
C LYS A 4 10.79 36.24 14.72
N VAL A 5 11.96 36.56 14.16
CA VAL A 5 12.56 35.75 13.08
C VAL A 5 13.47 34.63 13.60
N SER A 6 14.10 34.79 14.76
CA SER A 6 15.04 33.78 15.29
C SER A 6 14.40 32.49 15.84
N PHE A 7 13.11 32.51 16.20
CA PHE A 7 12.46 31.33 16.80
C PHE A 7 12.05 30.26 15.78
N VAL A 8 11.71 30.66 14.55
CA VAL A 8 11.26 29.73 13.50
C VAL A 8 12.43 28.92 12.95
N VAL A 9 13.63 29.52 12.87
CA VAL A 9 14.85 28.83 12.41
C VAL A 9 15.34 27.80 13.43
N ALA A 10 15.20 28.10 14.73
CA ALA A 10 15.58 27.17 15.81
C ALA A 10 14.66 25.92 15.87
N LEU A 11 13.36 26.06 15.59
CA LEU A 11 12.44 24.92 15.56
C LEU A 11 12.73 23.97 14.38
N PHE A 12 13.09 24.50 13.20
CA PHE A 12 13.44 23.66 12.05
C PHE A 12 14.74 22.87 12.27
N ALA A 13 15.73 23.45 12.94
CA ALA A 13 16.98 22.76 13.27
C ALA A 13 16.78 21.59 14.26
N LEU A 14 15.87 21.74 15.23
CA LEU A 14 15.55 20.68 16.19
C LEU A 14 14.79 19.50 15.55
N CYS A 15 13.96 19.74 14.53
CA CYS A 15 13.31 18.65 13.79
C CYS A 15 14.32 17.81 12.99
N PHE A 16 15.31 18.43 12.34
CA PHE A 16 16.31 17.70 11.55
C PHE A 16 17.19 16.77 12.42
N LEU A 17 17.58 17.21 13.62
CA LEU A 17 18.37 16.39 14.54
C LEU A 17 17.60 15.18 15.13
N THR A 18 16.27 15.24 15.20
CA THR A 18 15.47 14.10 15.68
C THR A 18 15.27 13.00 14.64
N ILE A 19 15.34 13.31 13.35
CA ILE A 19 15.14 12.33 12.28
C ILE A 19 16.36 11.40 12.14
N GLU A 20 17.59 11.92 12.29
CA GLU A 20 18.80 11.10 12.24
C GLU A 20 18.90 10.08 13.39
N SER A 21 18.38 10.41 14.58
CA SER A 21 18.44 9.49 15.72
C SER A 21 17.47 8.30 15.62
N ALA A 22 16.37 8.45 14.89
CA ALA A 22 15.41 7.36 14.65
C ALA A 22 15.94 6.31 13.67
N GLN A 23 16.71 6.71 12.65
CA GLN A 23 17.38 5.77 11.73
C GLN A 23 18.53 5.00 12.38
N ALA A 24 19.15 5.54 13.42
CA ALA A 24 20.22 4.88 14.15
C ALA A 24 19.73 3.74 15.07
N GLN A 25 18.50 3.81 15.59
CA GLN A 25 17.98 2.78 16.50
C GLN A 25 17.39 1.56 15.78
N SER A 26 16.94 1.68 14.52
CA SER A 26 16.45 0.54 13.74
C SER A 26 17.59 -0.42 13.34
N SER A 27 18.78 0.12 13.09
CA SER A 27 19.96 -0.67 12.69
C SER A 27 20.51 -1.54 13.82
N LEU A 28 20.46 -1.08 15.07
CA LEU A 28 20.89 -1.85 16.24
C LEU A 28 19.93 -3.01 16.59
N ARG A 29 18.62 -2.84 16.35
CA ARG A 29 17.65 -3.96 16.50
C ARG A 29 17.86 -5.05 15.43
N GLN A 30 18.19 -4.67 14.20
CA GLN A 30 18.48 -5.62 13.12
C GLN A 30 19.79 -6.38 13.34
N ALA A 31 20.80 -5.76 13.96
CA ALA A 31 22.06 -6.43 14.28
C ALA A 31 21.91 -7.57 15.31
N ARG A 32 20.99 -7.45 16.28
CA ARG A 32 20.75 -8.52 17.28
C ARG A 32 20.14 -9.78 16.68
N ILE A 33 19.22 -9.62 15.73
CA ILE A 33 18.53 -10.74 15.07
C ILE A 33 19.51 -11.61 14.28
N CYS A 34 20.60 -11.02 13.75
CA CYS A 34 21.63 -11.78 13.05
C CYS A 34 22.50 -12.64 13.99
N ASN A 35 22.66 -12.25 15.26
CA ASN A 35 23.54 -12.99 16.19
C ASN A 35 22.85 -14.24 16.75
N ASP A 36 21.54 -14.19 16.99
CA ASP A 36 20.77 -15.35 17.47
C ASP A 36 20.62 -16.45 16.40
N LEU A 37 20.64 -16.10 15.12
CA LEU A 37 20.56 -17.05 14.01
C LEU A 37 21.86 -17.82 13.75
N GLN A 38 23.02 -17.34 14.21
CA GLN A 38 24.31 -18.03 14.01
C GLN A 38 24.52 -19.24 14.93
N ASN A 39 23.85 -19.28 16.08
CA ASN A 39 24.00 -20.37 17.07
C ASN A 39 23.17 -21.62 16.75
N ASN A 40 22.24 -21.54 15.80
CA ASN A 40 21.44 -22.69 15.37
C ASN A 40 21.94 -23.18 14.02
N GLN A 41 22.93 -24.09 14.05
CA GLN A 41 23.76 -24.60 12.94
C GLN A 41 23.01 -25.39 11.84
N LEU A 42 21.72 -25.16 11.64
CA LEU A 42 20.96 -25.72 10.53
C LEU A 42 20.19 -24.59 9.86
N VAL A 43 20.52 -24.38 8.57
CA VAL A 43 19.87 -23.50 7.58
C VAL A 43 20.61 -22.19 7.26
N LEU A 44 21.22 -22.21 6.06
CA LEU A 44 21.61 -21.08 5.19
C LEU A 44 22.78 -20.17 5.64
N LYS A 45 24.00 -20.59 5.27
CA LYS A 45 25.20 -19.74 5.07
C LYS A 45 25.04 -18.71 3.92
N ARG A 46 23.90 -18.02 3.80
CA ARG A 46 23.75 -16.88 2.88
C ARG A 46 22.83 -15.83 3.48
N ARG A 47 23.43 -14.90 4.25
CA ARG A 47 23.19 -13.44 4.17
C ARG A 47 23.66 -12.76 5.46
N CYS A 48 24.90 -12.30 5.44
CA CYS A 48 25.38 -11.16 6.21
C CYS A 48 26.51 -10.52 5.39
N LYS A 49 26.17 -9.95 4.22
CA LYS A 49 27.08 -9.09 3.47
C LYS A 49 26.62 -7.67 3.70
N ASN A 50 27.53 -6.86 4.25
CA ASN A 50 27.40 -5.43 4.51
C ASN A 50 26.73 -4.71 3.32
N PRO A 51 25.61 -3.98 3.49
CA PRO A 51 25.04 -3.21 2.40
C PRO A 51 25.90 -1.96 2.18
N ARG A 52 27.02 -2.10 1.45
CA ARG A 52 27.40 -0.99 0.58
C ARG A 52 26.26 -0.86 -0.42
N TYR A 53 25.67 0.33 -0.51
CA TYR A 53 24.83 0.70 -1.64
C TYR A 53 25.67 0.51 -2.90
N GLU A 54 25.49 -0.63 -3.56
CA GLU A 54 25.98 -0.86 -4.91
C GLU A 54 24.91 -0.21 -5.78
N GLU A 55 25.23 0.98 -6.29
CA GLU A 55 24.40 1.70 -7.24
C GLU A 55 24.21 0.79 -8.46
N VAL A 56 23.01 0.21 -8.58
CA VAL A 56 22.64 -0.62 -9.71
C VAL A 56 22.53 0.31 -10.91
N THR A 57 23.62 0.46 -11.66
CA THR A 57 23.59 1.11 -12.96
C THR A 57 22.66 0.32 -13.88
N PRO A 58 21.82 0.99 -14.71
CA PRO A 58 20.82 0.35 -15.57
C PRO A 58 21.36 -0.80 -16.43
N ASP A 59 22.66 -0.76 -16.75
CA ASP A 59 23.34 -1.73 -17.62
C ASP A 59 23.49 -3.13 -17.02
N SER A 60 23.40 -3.29 -15.69
CA SER A 60 23.55 -4.61 -15.04
C SER A 60 22.25 -5.43 -14.99
N LEU A 61 21.12 -4.86 -15.40
CA LEU A 61 19.82 -5.54 -15.48
C LEU A 61 19.58 -6.24 -16.83
N VAL A 62 20.53 -6.18 -17.77
CA VAL A 62 20.37 -6.73 -19.12
C VAL A 62 20.80 -8.22 -19.22
N GLN A 63 21.47 -8.78 -18.21
CA GLN A 63 22.01 -10.15 -18.26
C GLN A 63 21.34 -11.18 -17.33
N ALA A 64 20.30 -10.78 -16.61
CA ALA A 64 19.37 -11.72 -15.97
C ALA A 64 17.98 -11.39 -16.51
N GLY A 65 17.40 -12.29 -17.32
CA GLY A 65 16.14 -12.07 -18.04
C GLY A 65 15.15 -11.22 -17.26
N GLN A 66 14.84 -10.04 -17.78
CA GLN A 66 14.02 -9.04 -17.10
C GLN A 66 12.58 -9.55 -16.92
N VAL A 67 12.26 -9.95 -15.70
CA VAL A 67 10.87 -10.14 -15.28
C VAL A 67 10.16 -8.78 -15.33
N SER A 68 9.35 -8.56 -16.36
CA SER A 68 8.52 -7.36 -16.49
C SER A 68 7.17 -7.56 -15.79
N VAL A 69 7.01 -7.04 -14.57
CA VAL A 69 5.71 -6.95 -13.91
C VAL A 69 5.02 -5.66 -14.33
N ARG A 70 3.82 -5.76 -14.92
CA ARG A 70 2.97 -4.60 -15.19
C ARG A 70 1.97 -4.44 -14.06
N SER A 71 1.85 -3.23 -13.52
CA SER A 71 0.80 -2.88 -12.56
C SER A 71 -0.10 -1.77 -13.09
N GLN A 72 -1.37 -1.80 -12.71
CA GLN A 72 -2.38 -0.82 -13.07
C GLN A 72 -3.35 -0.61 -11.92
N VAL A 73 -3.81 0.63 -11.73
CA VAL A 73 -4.92 0.92 -10.82
C VAL A 73 -6.19 1.11 -11.65
N VAL A 74 -7.25 0.43 -11.27
CA VAL A 74 -8.60 0.59 -11.82
C VAL A 74 -9.52 1.12 -10.74
N SER A 75 -10.45 1.99 -11.10
CA SER A 75 -11.38 2.60 -10.15
C SER A 75 -12.75 2.83 -10.77
N ASP A 76 -13.78 2.81 -9.93
CA ASP A 76 -15.15 3.17 -10.28
C ASP A 76 -15.75 4.08 -9.21
N SER A 77 -16.75 4.86 -9.58
CA SER A 77 -17.46 5.79 -8.71
C SER A 77 -18.96 5.63 -8.91
N THR A 78 -19.62 5.01 -7.95
CA THR A 78 -21.04 4.66 -8.04
C THR A 78 -21.86 5.49 -7.05
N PRO A 79 -22.87 6.25 -7.50
CA PRO A 79 -23.79 6.92 -6.59
C PRO A 79 -24.67 5.87 -5.89
N LEU A 80 -24.84 6.02 -4.57
CA LEU A 80 -25.68 5.17 -3.75
C LEU A 80 -26.84 5.99 -3.21
N PHE A 81 -28.05 5.45 -3.37
CA PHE A 81 -29.28 5.96 -2.77
C PHE A 81 -30.01 4.79 -2.13
N LEU A 82 -30.07 4.80 -0.80
CA LEU A 82 -30.67 3.73 -0.01
C LEU A 82 -31.88 4.29 0.73
N SER A 83 -33.05 3.72 0.48
CA SER A 83 -34.31 4.29 0.96
C SER A 83 -34.54 3.99 2.44
N THR A 84 -34.12 2.80 2.90
CA THR A 84 -34.44 2.30 4.24
C THR A 84 -33.18 2.14 5.07
N LYS A 85 -33.25 2.52 6.35
CA LYS A 85 -32.20 2.20 7.32
C LYS A 85 -31.95 0.69 7.35
N GLY A 86 -30.68 0.31 7.21
CA GLY A 86 -30.23 -1.08 7.20
C GLY A 86 -29.96 -1.64 5.80
N ASP A 87 -30.48 -1.00 4.74
CA ASP A 87 -30.23 -1.40 3.36
C ASP A 87 -28.72 -1.47 3.06
N LEU A 88 -28.35 -2.40 2.18
CA LEU A 88 -26.97 -2.61 1.73
C LEU A 88 -26.90 -2.43 0.22
N SER A 89 -25.91 -1.68 -0.24
CA SER A 89 -25.57 -1.60 -1.67
C SER A 89 -24.06 -1.41 -1.83
N GLY A 90 -23.55 -1.71 -3.02
CA GLY A 90 -22.13 -1.74 -3.28
C GLY A 90 -21.80 -1.79 -4.76
N SER A 91 -20.51 -1.74 -5.04
CA SER A 91 -19.98 -1.86 -6.40
C SER A 91 -18.75 -2.77 -6.40
N THR A 92 -18.37 -3.22 -7.58
CA THR A 92 -17.20 -4.06 -7.82
C THR A 92 -16.45 -3.51 -9.00
N VAL A 93 -15.13 -3.35 -8.85
CA VAL A 93 -14.24 -3.01 -9.96
C VAL A 93 -13.40 -4.22 -10.33
N PHE A 94 -13.21 -4.43 -11.63
CA PHE A 94 -12.51 -5.58 -12.18
C PHE A 94 -11.16 -5.17 -12.74
N CYS A 95 -10.16 -6.02 -12.51
CA CYS A 95 -8.90 -5.94 -13.19
C CYS A 95 -9.07 -6.22 -14.68
N PRO A 96 -8.21 -5.63 -15.53
CA PRO A 96 -8.11 -6.02 -16.92
C PRO A 96 -7.80 -7.51 -17.07
N GLU A 97 -8.14 -8.08 -18.22
CA GLU A 97 -7.86 -9.47 -18.54
C GLU A 97 -6.35 -9.78 -18.39
N GLY A 98 -6.02 -10.93 -17.80
CA GLY A 98 -4.64 -11.36 -17.56
C GLY A 98 -3.96 -10.71 -16.34
N MET A 99 -4.66 -9.85 -15.60
CA MET A 99 -4.18 -9.28 -14.34
C MET A 99 -4.95 -9.82 -13.13
N PHE A 100 -4.25 -9.86 -12.00
CA PHE A 100 -4.81 -10.25 -10.71
C PHE A 100 -4.72 -9.11 -9.71
N ILE A 101 -5.65 -9.03 -8.77
CA ILE A 101 -5.60 -8.05 -7.71
C ILE A 101 -4.43 -8.32 -6.78
N THR A 102 -3.72 -7.26 -6.42
CA THR A 102 -2.69 -7.25 -5.37
C THR A 102 -3.11 -6.41 -4.18
N GLY A 103 -4.17 -5.62 -4.33
CA GLY A 103 -4.76 -4.81 -3.27
C GLY A 103 -5.94 -3.99 -3.78
N GLY A 104 -6.59 -3.25 -2.90
CA GLY A 104 -7.70 -2.39 -3.25
C GLY A 104 -8.28 -1.71 -2.02
N GLY A 105 -9.34 -0.94 -2.24
CA GLY A 105 -10.01 -0.22 -1.17
C GLY A 105 -11.25 0.50 -1.67
N ALA A 106 -11.95 1.13 -0.73
CA ALA A 106 -13.09 1.96 -1.04
C ALA A 106 -13.21 3.13 -0.06
N SER A 107 -13.87 4.19 -0.52
CA SER A 107 -14.22 5.36 0.27
C SER A 107 -15.63 5.83 -0.11
N ILE A 108 -16.31 6.51 0.81
CA ILE A 108 -17.60 7.14 0.54
C ILE A 108 -17.40 8.65 0.62
N VAL A 109 -17.73 9.35 -0.46
CA VAL A 109 -17.72 10.83 -0.52
C VAL A 109 -19.14 11.36 -0.57
N ASN A 110 -19.32 12.64 -0.20
CA ASN A 110 -20.64 13.27 -0.09
C ASN A 110 -21.62 12.44 0.77
N ASN A 111 -21.10 11.89 1.87
CA ASN A 111 -21.79 10.89 2.67
C ASN A 111 -22.89 11.53 3.53
N ASN A 112 -24.14 11.12 3.30
CA ASN A 112 -25.29 11.38 4.13
C ASN A 112 -25.85 10.06 4.67
N GLY A 113 -25.27 9.58 5.78
CA GLY A 113 -25.82 8.44 6.52
C GLY A 113 -25.47 7.06 5.97
N LEU A 114 -24.42 6.92 5.17
CA LEU A 114 -23.86 5.62 4.76
C LEU A 114 -22.69 5.22 5.67
N LEU A 115 -22.58 3.93 5.96
CA LEU A 115 -21.47 3.32 6.69
C LEU A 115 -20.79 2.26 5.82
N PRO A 116 -19.46 2.33 5.57
CA PRO A 116 -18.74 1.24 4.93
C PRO A 116 -18.91 -0.07 5.71
N LYS A 117 -19.27 -1.16 5.03
CA LYS A 117 -19.46 -2.48 5.65
C LYS A 117 -18.43 -3.50 5.23
N THR A 118 -18.20 -3.64 3.94
CA THR A 118 -17.19 -4.56 3.41
C THR A 118 -16.33 -3.86 2.38
N SER A 119 -15.07 -4.24 2.33
CA SER A 119 -14.12 -3.83 1.31
C SER A 119 -13.08 -4.94 1.24
N ILE A 120 -13.28 -5.87 0.30
CA ILE A 120 -12.54 -7.12 0.24
C ILE A 120 -12.18 -7.48 -1.20
N PRO A 121 -11.09 -8.27 -1.38
CA PRO A 121 -10.81 -8.91 -2.65
C PRO A 121 -11.95 -9.84 -3.05
N ARG A 122 -12.23 -9.96 -4.35
CA ARG A 122 -13.04 -11.06 -4.87
C ARG A 122 -12.30 -12.38 -4.67
N SER A 123 -13.06 -13.45 -4.47
CA SER A 123 -12.51 -14.81 -4.27
C SER A 123 -11.74 -15.35 -5.48
N ASP A 124 -12.05 -14.85 -6.68
CA ASP A 124 -11.38 -15.21 -7.93
C ASP A 124 -10.13 -14.35 -8.21
N LEU A 125 -9.78 -13.41 -7.32
CA LEU A 125 -8.67 -12.47 -7.45
C LEU A 125 -8.75 -11.55 -8.70
N THR A 126 -9.91 -11.43 -9.32
CA THR A 126 -10.10 -10.62 -10.54
C THR A 126 -10.57 -9.20 -10.26
N GLY A 127 -10.88 -8.84 -9.01
CA GLY A 127 -11.40 -7.52 -8.70
C GLY A 127 -11.55 -7.25 -7.21
N TRP A 128 -11.97 -6.03 -6.90
CA TRP A 128 -12.25 -5.59 -5.54
C TRP A 128 -13.73 -5.27 -5.40
N SER A 129 -14.33 -5.67 -4.28
CA SER A 129 -15.74 -5.44 -4.01
C SER A 129 -15.92 -4.68 -2.69
N SER A 130 -16.83 -3.71 -2.68
CA SER A 130 -17.13 -2.96 -1.47
C SER A 130 -18.62 -2.66 -1.36
N THR A 131 -19.11 -2.64 -0.11
CA THR A 131 -20.50 -2.34 0.22
C THR A 131 -20.60 -1.29 1.33
N ALA A 132 -21.71 -0.56 1.33
CA ALA A 132 -22.11 0.39 2.34
C ALA A 132 -23.51 0.06 2.86
N GLN A 133 -23.76 0.38 4.13
CA GLN A 133 -25.05 0.25 4.78
C GLN A 133 -25.67 1.61 5.06
N ALA A 134 -26.97 1.74 4.88
CA ALA A 134 -27.74 2.90 5.34
C ALA A 134 -27.89 2.90 6.87
N LEU A 135 -27.44 3.97 7.53
CA LEU A 135 -27.65 4.20 8.97
C LEU A 135 -28.98 4.91 9.27
N GLN A 136 -29.60 5.49 8.25
CA GLN A 136 -30.86 6.22 8.31
C GLN A 136 -31.66 5.97 7.02
N ASN A 137 -32.93 6.36 7.02
CA ASN A 137 -33.72 6.39 5.80
C ASN A 137 -33.17 7.45 4.85
N GLU A 138 -33.32 7.23 3.54
CA GLU A 138 -32.85 8.13 2.49
C GLU A 138 -31.35 8.45 2.58
N ALA A 139 -30.55 7.45 2.98
CA ALA A 139 -29.10 7.57 3.01
C ALA A 139 -28.53 7.68 1.59
N SER A 140 -27.56 8.56 1.41
CA SER A 140 -26.98 8.84 0.09
C SER A 140 -25.49 9.15 0.15
N GLY A 141 -24.81 8.99 -0.98
CA GLY A 141 -23.40 9.33 -1.15
C GLY A 141 -22.84 8.70 -2.41
N THR A 142 -21.54 8.83 -2.62
CA THR A 142 -20.85 8.20 -3.76
C THR A 142 -19.80 7.23 -3.24
N LEU A 143 -19.92 5.97 -3.61
CA LEU A 143 -18.94 4.93 -3.32
C LEU A 143 -17.85 4.96 -4.39
N ASN A 144 -16.64 5.33 -3.98
CA ASN A 144 -15.45 5.27 -4.79
C ASN A 144 -14.70 3.98 -4.45
N ILE A 145 -14.52 3.11 -5.42
CA ILE A 145 -13.83 1.83 -5.27
C ILE A 145 -12.61 1.80 -6.17
N TYR A 146 -11.52 1.21 -5.71
CA TYR A 146 -10.34 0.97 -6.53
C TYR A 146 -9.73 -0.41 -6.28
N ALA A 147 -9.09 -0.95 -7.31
CA ALA A 147 -8.25 -2.13 -7.23
C ALA A 147 -6.88 -1.84 -7.83
N VAL A 148 -5.85 -2.42 -7.23
CA VAL A 148 -4.49 -2.47 -7.77
C VAL A 148 -4.33 -3.84 -8.39
N CYS A 149 -4.05 -3.85 -9.68
CA CYS A 149 -3.94 -5.03 -10.52
C CYS A 149 -2.49 -5.20 -10.97
N ALA A 150 -2.01 -6.44 -11.05
CA ALA A 150 -0.71 -6.74 -11.61
C ALA A 150 -0.76 -8.00 -12.48
N THR A 151 0.07 -8.04 -13.52
CA THR A 151 0.35 -9.29 -14.25
C THR A 151 1.19 -10.20 -13.37
N GLY A 152 0.94 -11.51 -13.45
CA GLY A 152 1.87 -12.49 -12.88
C GLY A 152 3.27 -12.32 -13.49
N VAL A 153 4.30 -12.77 -12.76
CA VAL A 153 5.64 -12.92 -13.30
C VAL A 153 5.59 -14.01 -14.38
N GLN A 154 5.63 -13.61 -15.64
CA GLN A 154 5.94 -14.55 -16.72
C GLN A 154 7.47 -14.61 -16.83
N PRO A 155 8.10 -15.80 -16.74
CA PRO A 155 9.45 -15.97 -17.23
C PRO A 155 9.49 -15.48 -18.67
N LEU A 156 10.49 -14.68 -19.04
CA LEU A 156 10.75 -14.44 -20.46
C LEU A 156 11.06 -15.80 -21.06
N ASP A 157 10.24 -16.25 -22.02
CA ASP A 157 10.51 -17.48 -22.76
C ASP A 157 11.91 -17.38 -23.39
N GLU A 158 12.73 -18.42 -23.19
CA GLU A 158 14.16 -18.54 -23.57
C GLU A 158 14.45 -18.28 -25.05
#